data_AF-A0AAW7Z6I7-F1
#
_entry.id   AF-A0AAW7Z6I7-F1
#
_cell.length_a   1.000
_cell.length_b   1.000
_cell.length_c   1.000
_cell.angle_alpha   90.00
_cell.angle_beta   90.00
_cell.angle_gamma   90.00
#
_symmetry.space_group_name_H-M   'P 1'
#
loop_
_entity.id
_entity.type
_entity.pdbx_description
1 polymer ?
#
loop_
_entity_poly.entity_id
_entity_poly.type
_entity_poly.pdbx_seq_one_letter_code
_entity_poly.pdbx_strand_id
1 'polypeptide(L)'
;MLSLKQLLCVVLCVSSANVLATVRVVDFDLDANLNRIQNGQVIDDEYADWGILISSCNTNGVAAAGTDRVTGVCNDDPNAANPDYSNRQAAFNTQANNTQDPDLEFDKINGSWVGSISGDEYDQLTDYKSYYADIKAQAGTGGGLWSRPGNALILNEQPCNATSCTNPDDEGTRPGGFFVFDFTDGPVDILNLDFFDVEGVERTDTTSPQNLIYFFYADGTSGSTQVLAPGNNEYARKDFVSTELASLYTNVTKLVVNLPGSGAINNLIVKATEVPEPAGIALFLSAGVILLRRRKSK
;
A
#
# COMPACT_ATOMS: atom_id res chain seq x y z
N MET A 1 -39.20 -36.35 2.09
CA MET A 1 -39.19 -35.63 0.79
C MET A 1 -39.53 -34.18 1.09
N LEU A 2 -38.55 -33.27 1.01
CA LEU A 2 -38.85 -31.83 1.13
C LEU A 2 -39.59 -31.38 -0.12
N SER A 3 -40.60 -30.53 0.05
CA SER A 3 -41.36 -29.99 -1.08
C SER A 3 -40.51 -28.98 -1.86
N LEU A 4 -40.81 -28.76 -3.15
CA LEU A 4 -40.12 -27.80 -4.01
C LEU A 4 -40.10 -26.37 -3.40
N LYS A 5 -41.11 -26.01 -2.59
CA LYS A 5 -41.16 -24.75 -1.84
C LYS A 5 -40.17 -24.71 -0.67
N GLN A 6 -39.96 -25.84 0.02
CA GLN A 6 -38.96 -25.93 1.08
C GLN A 6 -37.54 -25.95 0.52
N LEU A 7 -37.34 -26.53 -0.68
CA LEU A 7 -36.06 -26.48 -1.38
C LEU A 7 -35.72 -25.04 -1.83
N LEU A 8 -36.71 -24.29 -2.33
CA LEU A 8 -36.54 -22.88 -2.71
C LEU A 8 -36.22 -21.99 -1.50
N CYS A 9 -36.82 -22.25 -0.33
CA CYS A 9 -36.52 -21.53 0.91
C CYS A 9 -35.12 -21.85 1.45
N VAL A 10 -34.67 -23.11 1.35
CA VAL A 10 -33.30 -23.50 1.74
C VAL A 10 -32.26 -22.88 0.79
N VAL A 11 -32.56 -22.72 -0.50
CA VAL A 11 -31.67 -22.05 -1.46
C VAL A 11 -31.59 -20.54 -1.22
N LEU A 12 -32.69 -19.88 -0.81
CA LEU A 12 -32.72 -18.45 -0.48
C LEU A 12 -32.14 -18.11 0.91
N CYS A 13 -32.18 -19.03 1.87
CA CYS A 13 -31.62 -18.81 3.21
C CYS A 13 -30.10 -19.05 3.30
N VAL A 14 -29.47 -19.67 2.29
CA VAL A 14 -28.01 -19.97 2.29
C VAL A 14 -27.19 -18.85 1.64
N SER A 15 -27.81 -17.83 1.03
CA SER A 15 -27.10 -16.73 0.38
C SER A 15 -26.77 -15.53 1.29
N SER A 16 -27.09 -15.59 2.58
CA SER A 16 -26.60 -14.60 3.54
C SER A 16 -25.17 -14.94 3.96
N ALA A 17 -24.24 -14.88 3.00
CA ALA A 17 -22.84 -15.03 3.32
C ALA A 17 -22.44 -13.82 4.17
N ASN A 18 -21.98 -14.07 5.40
CA ASN A 18 -21.41 -13.01 6.23
C ASN A 18 -20.21 -12.46 5.46
N VAL A 19 -20.29 -11.20 5.03
CA VAL A 19 -19.15 -10.48 4.47
C VAL A 19 -18.15 -10.33 5.61
N LEU A 20 -17.05 -11.09 5.54
CA LEU A 20 -15.95 -10.94 6.48
C LEU A 20 -15.14 -9.72 6.03
N ALA A 21 -14.87 -8.80 6.93
CA ALA A 21 -13.94 -7.71 6.66
C ALA A 21 -12.56 -8.11 7.16
N THR A 22 -11.55 -8.00 6.30
CA THR A 22 -10.17 -8.33 6.64
C THR A 22 -9.33 -7.07 6.62
N VAL A 23 -8.52 -6.87 7.66
CA VAL A 23 -7.54 -5.79 7.72
C VAL A 23 -6.22 -6.30 7.13
N ARG A 24 -5.67 -5.57 6.16
CA ARG A 24 -4.37 -5.81 5.54
C ARG A 24 -3.44 -4.65 5.89
N VAL A 25 -2.17 -4.97 6.08
CA VAL A 25 -1.13 -4.01 6.42
C VAL A 25 -0.02 -4.18 5.39
N VAL A 26 0.17 -3.19 4.55
CA VAL A 26 1.25 -3.13 3.57
C VAL A 26 2.40 -2.39 4.24
N ASP A 27 3.37 -3.14 4.78
CA ASP A 27 4.49 -2.65 5.58
C ASP A 27 5.85 -2.75 4.87
N PHE A 28 5.87 -3.28 3.65
CA PHE A 28 7.06 -3.49 2.80
C PHE A 28 8.16 -4.37 3.41
N ASP A 29 7.94 -4.95 4.60
CA ASP A 29 8.85 -5.90 5.24
C ASP A 29 8.56 -7.33 4.76
N LEU A 30 7.27 -7.66 4.65
CA LEU A 30 6.77 -8.94 4.21
C LEU A 30 5.75 -8.76 3.06
N ASP A 31 5.81 -9.67 2.10
CA ASP A 31 4.82 -9.77 1.03
C ASP A 31 3.51 -10.41 1.53
N ALA A 32 2.51 -10.53 0.67
CA ALA A 32 1.22 -11.13 1.00
C ALA A 32 1.30 -12.60 1.48
N ASN A 33 2.40 -13.28 1.17
CA ASN A 33 2.70 -14.68 1.49
C ASN A 33 3.68 -14.83 2.67
N LEU A 34 4.01 -13.73 3.35
CA LEU A 34 4.97 -13.68 4.47
C LEU A 34 6.42 -13.96 4.04
N ASN A 35 6.76 -13.82 2.76
CA ASN A 35 8.14 -13.81 2.33
C ASN A 35 8.76 -12.44 2.64
N ARG A 36 10.05 -12.45 2.97
CA ARG A 36 10.77 -11.22 3.28
C ARG A 36 11.08 -10.42 2.02
N ILE A 37 10.69 -9.15 2.03
CA ILE A 37 11.04 -8.17 1.00
C ILE A 37 12.47 -7.66 1.25
N GLN A 38 13.26 -7.56 0.19
CA GLN A 38 14.66 -7.15 0.27
C GLN A 38 14.82 -5.64 0.02
N ASN A 39 15.88 -5.05 0.59
CA ASN A 39 16.29 -3.70 0.23
C ASN A 39 16.54 -3.60 -1.28
N GLY A 40 15.98 -2.56 -1.89
CA GLY A 40 16.02 -2.30 -3.33
C GLY A 40 15.08 -3.19 -4.14
N GLN A 41 14.26 -4.06 -3.54
CA GLN A 41 13.27 -4.82 -4.30
C GLN A 41 12.23 -3.86 -4.89
N VAL A 42 11.95 -3.97 -6.19
CA VAL A 42 10.85 -3.23 -6.82
C VAL A 42 9.55 -3.82 -6.30
N ILE A 43 8.63 -2.96 -5.85
CA ILE A 43 7.37 -3.40 -5.24
C ILE A 43 6.22 -3.25 -6.23
N ASP A 44 5.81 -4.31 -6.91
CA ASP A 44 4.71 -4.28 -7.87
C ASP A 44 3.61 -5.31 -7.57
N ASP A 45 3.97 -6.59 -7.51
CA ASP A 45 3.05 -7.71 -7.35
C ASP A 45 3.15 -8.44 -6.00
N GLU A 46 4.01 -7.99 -5.08
CA GLU A 46 4.20 -8.58 -3.75
C GLU A 46 2.91 -8.68 -2.93
N TYR A 47 1.94 -7.81 -3.20
CA TYR A 47 0.65 -7.77 -2.52
C TYR A 47 -0.54 -8.19 -3.40
N ALA A 48 -0.28 -8.80 -4.57
CA ALA A 48 -1.31 -9.19 -5.53
C ALA A 48 -2.29 -10.24 -4.96
N ASP A 49 -1.84 -11.13 -4.07
CA ASP A 49 -2.72 -12.10 -3.39
C ASP A 49 -3.71 -11.45 -2.39
N TRP A 50 -3.51 -10.17 -2.07
CA TRP A 50 -4.48 -9.35 -1.33
C TRP A 50 -5.27 -8.42 -2.25
N GLY A 51 -5.12 -8.56 -3.56
CA GLY A 51 -5.73 -7.71 -4.57
C GLY A 51 -5.12 -6.32 -4.66
N ILE A 52 -3.87 -6.11 -4.21
CA ILE A 52 -3.19 -4.82 -4.23
C ILE A 52 -2.06 -4.87 -5.24
N LEU A 53 -2.15 -4.09 -6.31
CA LEU A 53 -1.05 -3.86 -7.24
C LEU A 53 -0.46 -2.47 -6.99
N ILE A 54 0.86 -2.39 -6.99
CA ILE A 54 1.58 -1.13 -6.71
C ILE A 54 2.38 -0.75 -7.96
N SER A 55 2.31 0.52 -8.33
CA SER A 55 3.15 1.08 -9.38
C SER A 55 3.60 2.48 -9.00
N SER A 56 4.56 3.01 -9.74
CA SER A 56 4.97 4.39 -9.65
C SER A 56 5.22 4.96 -11.02
N CYS A 57 5.15 6.28 -11.11
CA CYS A 57 5.53 6.99 -12.32
C CYS A 57 6.41 8.19 -11.98
N ASN A 58 7.38 8.45 -12.86
CA ASN A 58 8.18 9.67 -12.82
C ASN A 58 7.32 10.87 -13.27
N THR A 59 7.46 12.03 -12.62
CA THR A 59 6.83 13.27 -13.10
C THR A 59 7.66 14.00 -14.16
N ASN A 60 8.81 13.49 -14.60
CA ASN A 60 9.57 14.08 -15.69
C ASN A 60 8.73 14.25 -16.98
N GLY A 61 8.82 15.43 -17.60
CA GLY A 61 8.16 15.73 -18.87
C GLY A 61 6.65 16.05 -18.75
N VAL A 62 5.82 15.48 -19.64
CA VAL A 62 4.38 15.80 -19.76
C VAL A 62 3.55 15.37 -18.54
N ALA A 63 4.02 14.37 -17.78
CA ALA A 63 3.38 13.93 -16.54
C ALA A 63 3.42 15.01 -15.43
N ALA A 64 4.46 15.87 -15.41
CA ALA A 64 4.51 17.04 -14.52
C ALA A 64 3.53 18.16 -14.90
N ALA A 65 3.03 18.20 -16.13
CA ALA A 65 2.15 19.28 -16.60
C ALA A 65 0.66 18.86 -16.69
N GLY A 66 0.35 17.58 -16.47
CA GLY A 66 -0.95 17.00 -16.78
C GLY A 66 -1.79 16.54 -15.57
N THR A 67 -2.92 15.91 -15.90
CA THR A 67 -3.82 15.23 -14.94
C THR A 67 -3.34 13.83 -14.56
N ASP A 68 -2.19 13.40 -15.08
CA ASP A 68 -1.69 12.02 -14.95
C ASP A 68 -1.37 11.66 -13.50
N ARG A 69 -0.71 12.56 -12.74
CA ARG A 69 -0.51 12.43 -11.28
C ARG A 69 -1.79 12.47 -10.44
N VAL A 70 -2.87 13.03 -11.00
CA VAL A 70 -4.18 13.03 -10.33
C VAL A 70 -4.83 11.68 -10.58
N THR A 71 -4.85 11.23 -11.84
CA THR A 71 -5.55 10.02 -12.32
C THR A 71 -4.76 8.73 -12.14
N GLY A 72 -3.49 8.81 -11.74
CA GLY A 72 -2.61 7.67 -11.55
C GLY A 72 -2.25 6.98 -12.87
N VAL A 73 -1.97 7.74 -13.94
CA VAL A 73 -1.61 7.20 -15.26
C VAL A 73 -0.10 7.32 -15.47
N CYS A 74 0.60 6.19 -15.59
CA CYS A 74 2.00 6.18 -16.01
C CYS A 74 2.10 6.23 -17.54
N ASN A 75 3.02 7.05 -18.07
CA ASN A 75 3.41 7.00 -19.47
C ASN A 75 4.61 6.07 -19.73
N ASP A 76 4.99 5.27 -18.73
CA ASP A 76 6.12 4.36 -18.81
C ASP A 76 5.70 3.14 -19.63
N ASP A 77 6.12 3.08 -20.90
CA ASP A 77 5.96 1.89 -21.73
C ASP A 77 7.06 0.88 -21.35
N PRO A 78 6.72 -0.24 -20.68
CA PRO A 78 7.71 -1.26 -20.31
C PRO A 78 8.32 -1.96 -21.54
N ASN A 79 7.72 -1.78 -22.73
CA ASN A 79 8.24 -2.29 -24.01
C ASN A 79 9.00 -1.24 -24.81
N ALA A 80 9.21 -0.03 -24.26
CA ALA A 80 10.03 0.98 -24.92
C ALA A 80 11.45 0.44 -25.14
N ALA A 81 12.10 0.91 -26.21
CA ALA A 81 13.48 0.52 -26.53
C ALA A 81 14.49 0.90 -25.43
N ASN A 82 14.11 1.81 -24.52
CA ASN A 82 14.83 2.16 -23.30
C ASN A 82 13.78 2.47 -22.23
N PRO A 83 13.26 1.46 -21.51
CA PRO A 83 12.27 1.67 -20.45
C PRO A 83 12.89 2.55 -19.37
N ASP A 84 12.13 3.55 -18.91
CA ASP A 84 12.57 4.32 -17.76
C ASP A 84 12.39 3.45 -16.50
N TYR A 85 13.51 3.13 -15.86
CA TYR A 85 13.54 2.46 -14.57
C TYR A 85 13.95 3.43 -13.45
N SER A 86 14.11 4.73 -13.76
CA SER A 86 14.18 5.77 -12.74
C SER A 86 12.80 6.02 -12.15
N ASN A 87 12.77 6.37 -10.87
CA ASN A 87 11.59 6.63 -10.04
C ASN A 87 10.68 5.41 -9.87
N ARG A 88 11.28 4.21 -9.86
CA ARG A 88 10.59 2.96 -9.52
C ARG A 88 10.27 2.92 -8.03
N GLN A 89 9.13 2.31 -7.71
CA GLN A 89 8.71 2.04 -6.36
C GLN A 89 9.59 0.93 -5.78
N ALA A 90 10.44 1.28 -4.84
CA ALA A 90 11.44 0.36 -4.29
C ALA A 90 11.32 0.30 -2.77
N ALA A 91 11.51 -0.89 -2.21
CA ALA A 91 11.67 -1.05 -0.77
C ALA A 91 13.04 -0.50 -0.35
N PHE A 92 13.06 0.43 0.59
CA PHE A 92 14.25 0.97 1.22
C PHE A 92 14.35 0.48 2.66
N ASN A 93 15.43 -0.22 3.00
CA ASN A 93 15.68 -0.67 4.36
C ASN A 93 16.20 0.49 5.21
N THR A 94 15.29 1.09 5.97
CA THR A 94 15.56 2.21 6.89
C THR A 94 16.52 1.87 8.04
N GLN A 95 16.93 0.60 8.18
CA GLN A 95 17.92 0.13 9.15
C GLN A 95 19.29 -0.14 8.55
N ALA A 96 19.46 0.09 7.25
CA ALA A 96 20.77 0.08 6.64
C ALA A 96 21.53 1.34 7.06
N ASN A 97 22.86 1.27 7.00
CA ASN A 97 23.74 2.37 7.37
C ASN A 97 24.69 2.64 6.19
N ASN A 98 24.99 3.91 5.91
CA ASN A 98 25.86 4.32 4.80
C ASN A 98 25.31 3.85 3.42
N THR A 99 24.01 3.92 3.27
CA THR A 99 23.30 3.89 1.99
C THR A 99 23.56 5.20 1.21
N GLN A 100 22.93 5.32 0.04
CA GLN A 100 23.00 6.54 -0.75
C GLN A 100 21.98 7.60 -0.30
N ASP A 101 21.10 7.22 0.62
CA ASP A 101 19.95 7.99 1.10
C ASP A 101 20.01 8.01 2.63
N PRO A 102 20.95 8.80 3.18
CA PRO A 102 21.21 8.78 4.61
C PRO A 102 20.08 9.38 5.43
N ASP A 103 19.20 10.20 4.86
CA ASP A 103 18.10 10.80 5.58
C ASP A 103 16.97 9.83 5.93
N LEU A 104 16.76 8.81 5.11
CA LEU A 104 15.88 7.70 5.43
C LEU A 104 16.51 6.63 6.33
N GLU A 105 17.81 6.75 6.65
CA GLU A 105 18.49 5.88 7.61
C GLU A 105 18.18 6.27 9.06
N PHE A 106 17.70 5.29 9.82
CA PHE A 106 17.62 5.38 11.27
C PHE A 106 18.81 4.62 11.89
N ASP A 107 19.61 5.31 12.69
CA ASP A 107 20.83 4.80 13.29
C ASP A 107 20.68 4.53 14.79
N LYS A 108 21.32 3.46 15.32
CA LYS A 108 21.34 3.21 16.78
C LYS A 108 22.53 3.89 17.42
N ILE A 109 22.29 4.87 18.29
CA ILE A 109 23.33 5.45 19.14
C ILE A 109 22.94 5.27 20.60
N ASN A 110 23.77 4.55 21.37
CA ASN A 110 23.60 4.35 22.82
C ASN A 110 22.24 3.82 23.28
N GLY A 111 21.54 3.05 22.44
CA GLY A 111 20.22 2.51 22.76
C GLY A 111 19.05 3.36 22.28
N SER A 112 19.31 4.58 21.80
CA SER A 112 18.32 5.46 21.17
C SER A 112 18.48 5.45 19.65
N TRP A 113 17.38 5.68 18.94
CA TRP A 113 17.37 5.77 17.49
C TRP A 113 17.47 7.24 17.08
N VAL A 114 18.36 7.51 16.13
CA VAL A 114 18.80 8.85 15.74
C VAL A 114 18.78 8.91 14.22
N GLY A 115 18.32 10.01 13.62
CA GLY A 115 18.47 10.20 12.17
C GLY A 115 19.95 10.30 11.79
N SER A 116 20.36 9.70 10.68
CA SER A 116 21.78 9.64 10.26
C SER A 116 22.39 11.01 10.00
N ILE A 117 21.60 12.01 9.58
CA ILE A 117 22.12 13.30 9.10
C ILE A 117 22.37 14.32 10.22
N SER A 118 21.63 14.29 11.34
CA SER A 118 21.72 15.37 12.35
C SER A 118 22.14 14.94 13.75
N GLY A 119 22.19 13.65 14.06
CA GLY A 119 22.43 13.23 15.44
C GLY A 119 21.30 13.62 16.40
N ASP A 120 20.17 14.10 15.88
CA ASP A 120 18.98 14.41 16.66
C ASP A 120 18.31 13.13 17.11
N GLU A 121 18.18 12.99 18.42
CA GLU A 121 17.44 11.91 19.04
C GLU A 121 15.99 12.00 18.56
N TYR A 122 15.51 10.94 17.92
CA TYR A 122 14.13 10.88 17.49
C TYR A 122 13.28 10.68 18.75
N ASP A 123 12.85 11.78 19.36
CA ASP A 123 11.98 11.75 20.53
C ASP A 123 10.60 11.11 20.21
N GLN A 124 10.36 10.75 18.92
CA GLN A 124 9.13 10.13 18.42
C GLN A 124 9.27 8.67 17.89
N LEU A 125 10.47 8.10 17.70
CA LEU A 125 10.59 6.69 17.21
C LEU A 125 10.31 5.66 18.32
N THR A 126 10.45 6.06 19.59
CA THR A 126 9.98 5.26 20.73
C THR A 126 8.45 5.07 20.70
N ASP A 127 7.73 6.00 20.07
CA ASP A 127 6.29 5.94 19.80
C ASP A 127 5.93 5.30 18.44
N TYR A 128 6.89 5.12 17.54
CA TYR A 128 6.66 4.38 16.31
C TYR A 128 6.35 2.91 16.63
N LYS A 129 5.08 2.55 16.47
CA LYS A 129 4.61 1.16 16.49
C LYS A 129 4.16 0.82 15.09
N SER A 130 4.87 -0.11 14.44
CA SER A 130 4.32 -0.75 13.25
C SER A 130 2.98 -1.36 13.66
N TYR A 131 1.95 -1.19 12.84
CA TYR A 131 0.61 -1.65 13.23
C TYR A 131 0.58 -3.17 13.43
N TYR A 132 1.49 -3.92 12.80
CA TYR A 132 1.71 -5.33 13.10
C TYR A 132 2.12 -5.62 14.55
N ALA A 133 2.88 -4.73 15.21
CA ALA A 133 3.19 -4.86 16.63
C ALA A 133 1.91 -4.72 17.49
N ASP A 134 1.00 -3.82 17.11
CA ASP A 134 -0.29 -3.63 17.78
C ASP A 134 -1.26 -4.80 17.51
N ILE A 135 -1.36 -5.31 16.27
CA ILE A 135 -2.15 -6.51 15.95
C ILE A 135 -1.61 -7.73 16.70
N LYS A 136 -0.29 -7.97 16.72
CA LYS A 136 0.29 -9.15 17.43
C LYS A 136 0.14 -9.04 18.95
N ALA A 137 0.26 -7.84 19.51
CA ALA A 137 -0.03 -7.60 20.93
C ALA A 137 -1.51 -7.87 21.27
N GLN A 138 -2.44 -7.51 20.37
CA GLN A 138 -3.86 -7.82 20.50
C GLN A 138 -4.18 -9.31 20.25
N ALA A 139 -3.40 -10.00 19.42
CA ALA A 139 -3.53 -11.43 19.11
C ALA A 139 -2.83 -12.36 20.14
N GLY A 140 -2.18 -11.82 21.17
CA GLY A 140 -1.60 -12.59 22.29
C GLY A 140 -0.37 -13.43 21.94
N THR A 141 0.19 -13.30 20.73
CA THR A 141 1.40 -14.01 20.31
C THR A 141 2.61 -13.08 20.49
N GLY A 142 3.27 -13.19 21.64
CA GLY A 142 4.46 -12.43 21.98
C GLY A 142 5.60 -12.61 20.97
N GLY A 143 5.74 -11.65 20.07
CA GLY A 143 6.95 -11.35 19.30
C GLY A 143 7.26 -9.87 19.51
N GLY A 144 8.52 -9.53 19.77
CA GLY A 144 8.95 -8.22 20.28
C GLY A 144 8.38 -7.03 19.50
N LEU A 145 8.21 -5.92 20.22
CA LEU A 145 7.81 -4.62 19.68
C LEU A 145 8.79 -4.22 18.57
N TRP A 146 8.34 -4.24 17.31
CA TRP A 146 9.07 -3.66 16.19
C TRP A 146 8.93 -2.15 16.30
N SER A 147 9.86 -1.52 17.02
CA SER A 147 9.88 -0.07 17.24
C SER A 147 10.42 0.72 16.03
N ARG A 148 10.37 0.15 14.82
CA ARG A 148 11.04 0.69 13.62
C ARG A 148 10.29 0.31 12.34
N PRO A 149 10.35 1.15 11.30
CA PRO A 149 9.62 0.91 10.05
C PRO A 149 10.12 -0.26 9.22
N GLY A 150 11.35 -0.74 9.42
CA GLY A 150 11.84 -1.83 8.57
C GLY A 150 12.10 -1.31 7.16
N ASN A 151 11.51 -1.94 6.16
CA ASN A 151 11.48 -1.37 4.82
C ASN A 151 10.40 -0.28 4.72
N ALA A 152 10.68 0.80 4.00
CA ALA A 152 9.70 1.78 3.54
C ALA A 152 9.65 1.78 2.02
N LEU A 153 8.55 2.24 1.41
CA LEU A 153 8.45 2.40 -0.03
C LEU A 153 8.92 3.80 -0.43
N ILE A 154 9.88 3.86 -1.33
CA ILE A 154 10.42 5.09 -1.90
C ILE A 154 10.21 5.16 -3.41
N LEU A 155 10.23 6.37 -3.96
CA LEU A 155 10.41 6.59 -5.40
C LEU A 155 11.90 6.63 -5.68
N ASN A 156 12.47 5.50 -6.07
CA ASN A 156 13.91 5.42 -6.26
C ASN A 156 14.35 6.22 -7.49
N GLU A 157 15.13 7.28 -7.30
CA GLU A 157 15.61 8.17 -8.36
C GLU A 157 16.98 7.73 -8.97
N GLN A 158 17.50 6.57 -8.54
CA GLN A 158 18.71 5.95 -9.06
C GLN A 158 18.44 4.90 -10.16
N PRO A 159 19.46 4.40 -10.87
CA PRO A 159 19.29 3.32 -11.84
C PRO A 159 18.75 2.01 -11.22
N CYS A 160 17.59 1.55 -11.69
CA CYS A 160 17.04 0.22 -11.40
C CYS A 160 17.01 -0.68 -12.64
N ASN A 161 16.73 -1.96 -12.41
CA ASN A 161 16.17 -2.86 -13.40
C ASN A 161 14.68 -3.14 -13.07
N ALA A 162 14.05 -4.02 -13.84
CA ALA A 162 12.63 -4.35 -13.69
C ALA A 162 12.24 -4.94 -12.33
N THR A 163 13.18 -5.53 -11.59
CA THR A 163 12.91 -6.28 -10.35
C THR A 163 13.67 -5.74 -9.13
N SER A 164 14.72 -4.96 -9.35
CA SER A 164 15.55 -4.43 -8.27
C SER A 164 16.30 -3.16 -8.60
N CYS A 165 16.54 -2.37 -7.57
CA CYS A 165 17.33 -1.14 -7.53
C CYS A 165 18.58 -1.39 -6.69
N THR A 166 19.75 -1.09 -7.25
CA THR A 166 21.01 -1.20 -6.50
C THR A 166 21.24 0.12 -5.78
N ASN A 167 21.30 0.09 -4.44
CA ASN A 167 21.36 1.28 -3.59
C ASN A 167 20.15 2.21 -3.82
N PRO A 168 18.97 1.80 -3.31
CA PRO A 168 17.79 2.64 -3.41
C PRO A 168 18.03 4.01 -2.76
N ASP A 169 17.57 5.08 -3.42
CA ASP A 169 17.75 6.47 -3.02
C ASP A 169 16.67 7.37 -3.65
N ASP A 170 16.01 8.18 -2.82
CA ASP A 170 14.92 9.09 -3.21
C ASP A 170 15.35 10.56 -3.39
N GLU A 171 16.64 10.87 -3.23
CA GLU A 171 17.21 12.23 -3.32
C GLU A 171 17.90 12.54 -4.67
N GLY A 172 17.53 11.86 -5.75
CA GLY A 172 18.21 11.93 -7.05
C GLY A 172 17.84 13.12 -7.97
N THR A 173 17.30 12.80 -9.16
CA THR A 173 17.01 13.78 -10.21
C THR A 173 15.57 14.29 -10.13
N ARG A 174 15.33 15.31 -9.30
CA ARG A 174 14.05 16.01 -9.19
C ARG A 174 13.49 16.45 -10.57
N PRO A 175 12.16 16.45 -10.77
CA PRO A 175 11.11 16.14 -9.80
C PRO A 175 10.92 14.63 -9.57
N GLY A 176 10.39 14.29 -8.38
CA GLY A 176 10.03 12.93 -8.01
C GLY A 176 8.82 12.39 -8.78
N GLY A 177 7.83 11.86 -8.08
CA GLY A 177 6.83 11.00 -8.71
C GLY A 177 5.53 10.84 -7.94
N PHE A 178 4.82 9.78 -8.24
CA PHE A 178 3.68 9.34 -7.46
C PHE A 178 3.60 7.83 -7.44
N PHE A 179 3.11 7.30 -6.33
CA PHE A 179 2.70 5.90 -6.22
C PHE A 179 1.25 5.74 -6.62
N VAL A 180 0.92 4.60 -7.22
CA VAL A 180 -0.45 4.17 -7.50
C VAL A 180 -0.65 2.82 -6.84
N PHE A 181 -1.72 2.71 -6.05
CA PHE A 181 -2.21 1.46 -5.50
C PHE A 181 -3.56 1.16 -6.14
N ASP A 182 -3.64 0.06 -6.88
CA ASP A 182 -4.87 -0.43 -7.50
C ASP A 182 -5.45 -1.58 -6.67
N PHE A 183 -6.69 -1.42 -6.20
CA PHE A 183 -7.41 -2.43 -5.44
C PHE A 183 -8.28 -3.28 -6.38
N THR A 184 -7.72 -4.41 -6.82
CA THR A 184 -8.23 -5.24 -7.92
C THR A 184 -9.31 -6.24 -7.50
N ASP A 185 -9.31 -6.69 -6.24
CA ASP A 185 -10.32 -7.62 -5.71
C ASP A 185 -11.62 -6.94 -5.25
N GLY A 186 -11.63 -5.60 -5.26
CA GLY A 186 -12.78 -4.80 -4.85
C GLY A 186 -12.36 -3.57 -4.05
N PRO A 187 -13.31 -2.66 -3.79
CA PRO A 187 -13.02 -1.45 -3.06
C PRO A 187 -12.70 -1.73 -1.58
N VAL A 188 -11.82 -0.91 -1.01
CA VAL A 188 -11.34 -1.02 0.38
C VAL A 188 -11.63 0.27 1.16
N ASP A 189 -11.60 0.19 2.48
CA ASP A 189 -11.49 1.38 3.33
C ASP A 189 -10.02 1.62 3.66
N ILE A 190 -9.53 2.85 3.49
CA ILE A 190 -8.18 3.25 3.87
C ILE A 190 -8.19 3.69 5.33
N LEU A 191 -7.38 3.06 6.16
CA LEU A 191 -7.37 3.31 7.60
C LEU A 191 -6.24 4.26 8.01
N ASN A 192 -5.03 4.04 7.49
CA ASN A 192 -3.92 4.97 7.70
C ASN A 192 -2.85 4.85 6.61
N LEU A 193 -1.90 5.78 6.66
CA LEU A 193 -0.66 5.75 5.90
C LEU A 193 0.41 6.49 6.70
N ASP A 194 1.62 5.95 6.71
CA ASP A 194 2.78 6.56 7.34
C ASP A 194 3.66 7.26 6.32
N PHE A 195 4.26 8.38 6.72
CA PHE A 195 5.16 9.22 5.92
C PHE A 195 6.47 9.43 6.67
N PHE A 196 7.58 9.39 5.94
CA PHE A 196 8.94 9.61 6.43
C PHE A 196 9.64 10.60 5.52
N ASP A 197 10.33 11.55 6.11
CA ASP A 197 11.20 12.49 5.39
C ASP A 197 10.50 13.21 4.22
N VAL A 198 9.20 13.44 4.35
CA VAL A 198 8.45 14.19 3.34
C VAL A 198 8.57 15.67 3.67
N GLU A 199 9.15 16.42 2.75
CA GLU A 199 9.23 17.87 2.83
C GLU A 199 7.98 18.57 2.30
N GLY A 200 7.76 19.81 2.75
CA GLY A 200 6.70 20.65 2.22
C GLY A 200 6.85 20.89 0.71
N VAL A 201 5.82 21.46 0.06
CA VAL A 201 5.89 21.76 -1.39
C VAL A 201 7.08 22.68 -1.67
N GLU A 202 8.15 22.11 -2.25
CA GLU A 202 9.44 22.80 -2.45
C GLU A 202 9.39 23.90 -3.52
N ARG A 203 8.30 23.95 -4.31
CA ARG A 203 8.03 25.03 -5.28
C ARG A 203 6.74 25.77 -4.98
N THR A 204 6.86 27.07 -4.74
CA THR A 204 5.76 27.96 -4.33
C THR A 204 4.86 28.46 -5.46
N ASP A 205 5.02 27.97 -6.70
CA ASP A 205 4.13 28.37 -7.79
C ASP A 205 2.85 27.52 -7.82
N THR A 206 1.73 28.13 -8.20
CA THR A 206 0.39 27.50 -8.24
C THR A 206 0.25 26.42 -9.33
N THR A 207 1.32 26.14 -10.05
CA THR A 207 1.42 25.10 -11.10
C THR A 207 2.25 23.91 -10.66
N SER A 208 2.90 23.99 -9.50
CA SER A 208 3.78 22.95 -9.00
C SER A 208 2.95 21.81 -8.40
N PRO A 209 3.36 20.56 -8.65
CA PRO A 209 2.71 19.40 -8.03
C PRO A 209 2.70 19.57 -6.51
N GLN A 210 1.51 19.42 -5.91
CA GLN A 210 1.33 19.46 -4.46
C GLN A 210 1.43 18.05 -3.89
N ASN A 211 1.94 17.92 -2.67
CA ASN A 211 1.98 16.64 -1.97
C ASN A 211 0.54 16.27 -1.56
N LEU A 212 -0.08 15.41 -2.35
CA LEU A 212 -1.50 15.09 -2.27
C LEU A 212 -1.70 13.58 -2.34
N ILE A 213 -2.71 13.13 -1.61
CA ILE A 213 -3.26 11.79 -1.72
C ILE A 213 -4.59 11.92 -2.45
N TYR A 214 -4.74 11.23 -3.57
CA TYR A 214 -5.99 11.14 -4.31
C TYR A 214 -6.65 9.79 -4.07
N PHE A 215 -7.96 9.81 -3.89
CA PHE A 215 -8.80 8.64 -3.72
C PHE A 215 -9.78 8.56 -4.87
N PHE A 216 -9.91 7.37 -5.44
CA PHE A 216 -10.92 7.06 -6.44
C PHE A 216 -11.90 6.05 -5.85
N TYR A 217 -13.19 6.32 -5.97
CA TYR A 217 -14.22 5.54 -5.30
C TYR A 217 -14.99 4.66 -6.28
N ALA A 218 -15.62 3.61 -5.76
CA ALA A 218 -16.43 2.68 -6.53
C ALA A 218 -17.63 3.33 -7.26
N ASP A 219 -18.08 4.50 -6.81
CA ASP A 219 -19.15 5.27 -7.46
C ASP A 219 -18.67 6.16 -8.63
N GLY A 220 -17.37 6.13 -8.93
CA GLY A 220 -16.73 6.89 -9.99
C GLY A 220 -16.35 8.33 -9.59
N THR A 221 -16.61 8.75 -8.36
CA THR A 221 -16.13 10.04 -7.85
C THR A 221 -14.67 9.95 -7.37
N SER A 222 -14.07 11.11 -7.09
CA SER A 222 -12.72 11.20 -6.55
C SER A 222 -12.61 12.28 -5.48
N GLY A 223 -11.72 12.07 -4.52
CA GLY A 223 -11.41 13.01 -3.45
C GLY A 223 -9.91 13.17 -3.28
N SER A 224 -9.48 14.16 -2.49
CA SER A 224 -8.06 14.35 -2.18
C SER A 224 -7.83 14.93 -0.80
N THR A 225 -6.67 14.64 -0.23
CA THR A 225 -6.19 15.27 1.02
C THR A 225 -4.69 15.54 0.94
N GLN A 226 -4.19 16.42 1.80
CA GLN A 226 -2.76 16.71 1.87
C GLN A 226 -1.97 15.50 2.39
N VAL A 227 -0.80 15.26 1.83
CA VAL A 227 0.22 14.42 2.47
C VAL A 227 0.69 15.12 3.75
N LEU A 228 1.10 14.35 4.76
CA LEU A 228 1.79 14.93 5.90
C LEU A 228 3.26 15.15 5.52
N ALA A 229 3.75 16.36 5.72
CA ALA A 229 5.15 16.72 5.54
C ALA A 229 5.77 16.89 6.92
N PRO A 230 6.23 15.80 7.56
CA PRO A 230 6.84 15.90 8.88
C PRO A 230 8.16 16.68 8.83
N GLY A 231 8.83 16.75 7.67
CA GLY A 231 10.11 17.42 7.50
C GLY A 231 11.30 16.46 7.58
N ASN A 232 12.48 17.04 7.54
CA ASN A 232 13.75 16.37 7.32
C ASN A 232 14.05 15.35 8.41
N ASN A 233 14.22 14.10 8.02
CA ASN A 233 14.36 12.96 8.92
C ASN A 233 13.23 12.91 9.96
N GLU A 234 12.00 13.27 9.60
CA GLU A 234 10.86 13.20 10.51
C GLU A 234 9.80 12.19 10.03
N TYR A 235 8.85 11.85 10.91
CA TYR A 235 7.82 10.85 10.67
C TYR A 235 6.46 11.38 11.06
N ALA A 236 5.44 11.05 10.29
CA ALA A 236 4.06 11.24 10.70
C ALA A 236 3.13 10.15 10.18
N ARG A 237 2.16 9.77 11.02
CA ARG A 237 1.04 8.90 10.63
C ARG A 237 -0.18 9.75 10.30
N LYS A 238 -0.77 9.51 9.13
CA LYS A 238 -2.10 10.02 8.80
C LYS A 238 -3.14 8.96 9.10
N ASP A 239 -3.91 9.16 10.17
CA ASP A 239 -5.07 8.34 10.51
C ASP A 239 -6.32 8.89 9.82
N PHE A 240 -7.01 8.02 9.07
CA PHE A 240 -8.23 8.34 8.33
C PHE A 240 -9.50 7.96 9.09
N VAL A 241 -9.41 7.08 10.11
CA VAL A 241 -10.54 6.49 10.84
C VAL A 241 -11.01 7.38 11.98
N SER A 242 -10.12 8.14 12.61
CA SER A 242 -10.43 8.97 13.78
C SER A 242 -11.10 10.32 13.46
N THR A 243 -11.36 10.60 12.18
CA THR A 243 -11.93 11.89 11.75
C THR A 243 -13.44 11.80 11.53
N GLU A 244 -14.16 12.90 11.72
CA GLU A 244 -15.57 13.06 11.32
C GLU A 244 -15.79 12.82 9.81
N LEU A 245 -14.70 12.70 9.05
CA LEU A 245 -14.62 12.47 7.62
C LEU A 245 -14.25 11.02 7.26
N ALA A 246 -14.32 10.05 8.19
CA ALA A 246 -13.98 8.65 7.93
C ALA A 246 -14.72 8.05 6.72
N SER A 247 -15.96 8.50 6.45
CA SER A 247 -16.72 8.08 5.26
C SER A 247 -16.07 8.47 3.93
N LEU A 248 -15.23 9.52 3.90
CA LEU A 248 -14.48 9.95 2.72
C LEU A 248 -13.33 9.01 2.35
N TYR A 249 -13.00 8.03 3.20
CA TYR A 249 -11.91 7.09 2.96
C TYR A 249 -12.41 5.65 2.84
N THR A 250 -13.70 5.49 2.54
CA THR A 250 -14.37 4.19 2.31
C THR A 250 -14.63 3.96 0.84
N ASN A 251 -14.78 2.69 0.46
CA ASN A 251 -15.06 2.27 -0.92
C ASN A 251 -14.03 2.75 -1.98
N VAL A 252 -12.76 2.83 -1.61
CA VAL A 252 -11.66 3.27 -2.47
C VAL A 252 -11.23 2.11 -3.39
N THR A 253 -11.18 2.35 -4.69
CA THR A 253 -10.72 1.41 -5.73
C THR A 253 -9.31 1.71 -6.22
N LYS A 254 -8.86 2.96 -6.08
CA LYS A 254 -7.48 3.36 -6.37
C LYS A 254 -7.04 4.47 -5.42
N LEU A 255 -5.80 4.38 -4.96
CA LEU A 255 -5.10 5.39 -4.18
C LEU A 255 -3.91 5.91 -4.99
N VAL A 256 -3.75 7.22 -5.09
CA VAL A 256 -2.56 7.83 -5.69
C VAL A 256 -1.89 8.71 -4.65
N VAL A 257 -0.62 8.46 -4.34
CA VAL A 257 0.17 9.24 -3.39
C VAL A 257 1.20 10.03 -4.18
N ASN A 258 0.94 11.32 -4.36
CA ASN A 258 1.80 12.22 -5.13
C ASN A 258 2.87 12.84 -4.22
N LEU A 259 4.12 12.46 -4.44
CA LEU A 259 5.33 12.90 -3.75
C LEU A 259 6.32 13.46 -4.78
N PRO A 260 6.15 14.73 -5.19
CA PRO A 260 7.03 15.37 -6.15
C PRO A 260 8.43 15.71 -5.61
N GLY A 261 8.64 15.66 -4.30
CA GLY A 261 9.95 15.71 -3.63
C GLY A 261 10.34 14.32 -3.10
N SER A 262 11.42 14.28 -2.31
CA SER A 262 11.84 13.07 -1.57
C SER A 262 10.87 12.72 -0.45
N GLY A 263 10.99 11.50 0.03
CA GLY A 263 10.28 10.92 1.16
C GLY A 263 9.79 9.50 0.88
N ALA A 264 9.50 8.80 1.96
CA ALA A 264 9.03 7.42 1.95
C ALA A 264 7.64 7.28 2.54
N ILE A 265 6.97 6.19 2.19
CA ILE A 265 5.71 5.77 2.83
C ILE A 265 5.81 4.36 3.42
N ASN A 266 5.05 4.11 4.48
CA ASN A 266 4.95 2.78 5.08
C ASN A 266 3.56 2.53 5.68
N ASN A 267 3.30 1.29 6.12
CA ASN A 267 2.09 0.86 6.81
C ASN A 267 0.83 1.41 6.16
N LEU A 268 0.63 1.18 4.85
CA LEU A 268 -0.68 1.43 4.26
C LEU A 268 -1.62 0.35 4.81
N ILE A 269 -2.58 0.76 5.64
CA ILE A 269 -3.56 -0.16 6.20
C ILE A 269 -4.88 0.01 5.49
N VAL A 270 -5.39 -1.11 5.00
CA VAL A 270 -6.67 -1.17 4.31
C VAL A 270 -7.57 -2.21 4.95
N LYS A 271 -8.86 -1.94 4.92
CA LYS A 271 -9.89 -2.89 5.30
C LYS A 271 -10.64 -3.31 4.04
N ALA A 272 -10.39 -4.54 3.61
CA ALA A 272 -11.09 -5.13 2.48
C ALA A 272 -12.38 -5.80 2.96
N THR A 273 -13.45 -5.67 2.18
CA THR A 273 -14.65 -6.50 2.35
C THR A 273 -14.46 -7.76 1.51
N GLU A 274 -14.29 -8.91 2.17
CA GLU A 274 -14.22 -10.17 1.44
C GLU A 274 -15.63 -10.52 0.95
N VAL A 275 -15.80 -10.50 -0.36
CA VAL A 275 -16.98 -11.09 -1.00
C VAL A 275 -16.77 -12.60 -0.97
N PRO A 276 -17.57 -13.37 -0.21
CA PRO A 276 -17.38 -14.81 -0.14
C PRO A 276 -17.55 -15.37 -1.56
N GLU A 277 -16.62 -16.24 -1.98
CA GLU A 277 -16.73 -16.88 -3.30
C GLU A 277 -18.16 -17.40 -3.48
N PRO A 278 -18.80 -17.12 -4.63
CA PRO A 278 -20.16 -17.54 -4.84
C PRO A 278 -20.23 -19.05 -4.62
N ALA A 279 -21.18 -19.50 -3.81
CA ALA A 279 -21.45 -20.90 -3.47
C ALA A 279 -21.70 -21.82 -4.69
N GLY A 280 -21.48 -21.34 -5.92
CA GLY A 280 -21.48 -22.05 -7.18
C GLY A 280 -20.63 -23.32 -7.16
N ILE A 281 -19.45 -23.34 -6.54
CA ILE A 281 -18.64 -24.57 -6.42
C ILE A 281 -19.37 -25.64 -5.61
N ALA A 282 -20.03 -25.26 -4.50
CA ALA A 282 -20.87 -26.16 -3.72
C ALA A 282 -22.13 -26.61 -4.49
N LEU A 283 -22.67 -25.75 -5.37
CA LEU A 283 -23.80 -26.04 -6.23
C LEU A 283 -23.44 -27.04 -7.36
N PHE A 284 -22.25 -26.91 -7.96
CA PHE A 284 -21.74 -27.85 -8.95
C PHE A 284 -21.40 -29.22 -8.33
N LEU A 285 -20.81 -29.25 -7.13
CA LEU A 285 -20.51 -30.49 -6.42
C LEU A 285 -21.79 -31.22 -5.98
N SER A 286 -22.78 -30.49 -5.46
CA SER A 286 -24.05 -31.09 -5.05
C SER A 286 -24.88 -31.58 -6.24
N ALA A 287 -24.90 -30.86 -7.37
CA ALA A 287 -25.54 -31.32 -8.61
C ALA A 287 -24.85 -32.56 -9.18
N GLY A 288 -23.51 -32.62 -9.15
CA GLY A 288 -22.73 -33.79 -9.56
C GLY A 288 -23.04 -35.04 -8.74
N VAL A 289 -23.15 -34.92 -7.42
CA VAL A 289 -23.50 -36.04 -6.51
C VAL A 289 -24.94 -36.53 -6.74
N ILE A 290 -25.88 -35.64 -7.03
CA ILE A 290 -27.28 -36.00 -7.34
C ILE A 290 -27.37 -36.77 -8.68
N LEU A 291 -26.62 -36.35 -9.69
CA LEU A 291 -26.55 -37.04 -10.99
C LEU A 291 -25.86 -38.41 -10.88
N LEU A 292 -24.81 -38.53 -10.07
CA LEU A 292 -24.12 -39.80 -9.80
C LEU A 292 -25.00 -40.79 -9.02
N ARG A 293 -25.83 -40.32 -8.07
CA ARG A 293 -26.80 -41.17 -7.37
C ARG A 293 -27.89 -41.71 -8.29
N ARG A 294 -28.34 -40.93 -9.29
CA ARG A 294 -29.34 -41.39 -10.28
C ARG A 294 -28.81 -42.46 -11.24
N ARG A 295 -27.49 -42.54 -11.44
CA ARG A 295 -26.86 -43.56 -12.29
C ARG A 295 -26.71 -44.93 -11.62
N LYS A 296 -26.65 -44.99 -10.28
CA LYS A 296 -26.54 -46.26 -9.52
C LYS A 296 -27.89 -46.93 -9.21
N SER A 297 -29.01 -46.32 -9.59
CA SER A 297 -30.36 -46.80 -9.28
C SER A 297 -31.10 -47.36 -10.51
N LYS A 298 -30.37 -47.80 -11.53
CA LYS A 298 -30.87 -48.60 -12.65
C LYS A 298 -30.18 -49.95 -12.64
#